data_AF-A0A6A9SB31-F1
#
_entry.id   AF-A0A6A9SB31-F1
#
_cell.length_a   1.000
_cell.length_b   1.000
_cell.length_c   1.000
_cell.angle_alpha   90.00
_cell.angle_beta   90.00
_cell.angle_gamma   90.00
#
_symmetry.space_group_name_H-M   'P 1'
#
loop_
_entity.id
_entity.type
_entity.pdbx_description
1 polymer ?
#
loop_
_entity_poly.entity_id
_entity_poly.type
_entity_poly.pdbx_seq_one_letter_code
_entity_poly.pdbx_strand_id
1 'polypeptide(L)'
;MATDYLERGAVAGVAGGLVYGLFVATVGNSFTAGLETFEHGHGHGGGPVVSGLTTAVASIGGGVLWGLLFGVAVFGMAYFFLEPAIPGSGATKRLALAGAGFLTVSGAPWLVLPPQPPGV
;
A
#
# COMPACT_ATOMS: atom_id res chain seq x y z
N MET A 1 -4.62 -10.02 -25.00
CA MET A 1 -4.07 -11.07 -24.12
C MET A 1 -3.22 -10.46 -23.02
N ALA A 2 -1.93 -10.16 -23.20
CA ALA A 2 -1.10 -9.58 -22.12
C ALA A 2 -1.54 -8.16 -21.71
N THR A 3 -1.93 -7.33 -22.68
CA THR A 3 -2.42 -5.97 -22.45
C THR A 3 -3.65 -5.92 -21.53
N ASP A 4 -4.58 -6.86 -21.65
CA ASP A 4 -5.79 -6.91 -20.81
C ASP A 4 -5.43 -7.16 -19.34
N TYR A 5 -4.39 -7.94 -19.08
CA TYR A 5 -3.86 -8.16 -17.73
C TYR A 5 -3.18 -6.93 -17.15
N LEU A 6 -2.40 -6.22 -17.99
CA LEU A 6 -1.74 -4.98 -17.57
C LEU A 6 -2.76 -3.89 -17.27
N GLU A 7 -3.83 -3.77 -18.06
CA GLU A 7 -4.91 -2.81 -17.81
C GLU A 7 -5.64 -3.12 -16.50
N ARG A 8 -5.99 -4.38 -16.26
CA ARG A 8 -6.63 -4.80 -14.99
C ARG A 8 -5.69 -4.59 -13.80
N GLY A 9 -4.41 -4.86 -13.98
CA GLY A 9 -3.36 -4.57 -13.00
C GLY A 9 -3.25 -3.07 -12.71
N ALA A 10 -3.27 -2.23 -13.74
CA ALA A 10 -3.25 -0.77 -13.59
C ALA A 10 -4.47 -0.25 -12.83
N VAL A 11 -5.68 -0.71 -13.18
CA VAL A 11 -6.93 -0.32 -12.49
C VAL A 11 -6.88 -0.74 -11.02
N ALA A 12 -6.48 -1.98 -10.74
CA ALA A 12 -6.33 -2.47 -9.37
C ALA A 12 -5.26 -1.68 -8.60
N GLY A 13 -4.14 -1.36 -9.26
CA GLY A 13 -3.05 -0.58 -8.72
C GLY A 13 -3.45 0.85 -8.37
N VAL A 14 -4.14 1.56 -9.26
CA VAL A 14 -4.65 2.91 -9.00
C VAL A 14 -5.65 2.89 -7.85
N ALA A 15 -6.59 1.93 -7.83
CA ALA A 15 -7.57 1.82 -6.76
C ALA A 15 -6.90 1.55 -5.40
N GLY A 16 -5.99 0.58 -5.33
CA GLY A 16 -5.25 0.26 -4.11
C GLY A 16 -4.33 1.40 -3.67
N GLY A 17 -3.63 2.02 -4.61
CA GLY A 17 -2.76 3.16 -4.39
C GLY A 17 -3.50 4.40 -3.86
N LEU A 18 -4.70 4.66 -4.37
CA LEU A 18 -5.57 5.73 -3.88
C LEU A 18 -6.03 5.46 -2.43
N VAL A 19 -6.50 4.24 -2.14
CA VAL A 19 -6.91 3.87 -0.78
C VAL A 19 -5.74 3.97 0.19
N TYR A 20 -4.58 3.45 -0.19
CA TYR A 20 -3.36 3.52 0.62
C TYR A 20 -2.89 4.97 0.82
N GLY A 21 -2.85 5.77 -0.25
CA GLY A 21 -2.47 7.17 -0.18
C GLY A 21 -3.41 8.00 0.71
N LEU A 22 -4.72 7.73 0.66
CA LEU A 22 -5.70 8.33 1.58
C LEU A 22 -5.49 7.90 3.03
N PHE A 23 -5.20 6.61 3.27
CA PHE A 23 -4.86 6.11 4.60
C PHE A 23 -3.62 6.81 5.16
N VAL A 24 -2.55 6.93 4.37
CA VAL A 24 -1.33 7.64 4.79
C VAL A 24 -1.64 9.12 5.04
N ALA A 25 -2.39 9.77 4.14
CA ALA A 25 -2.73 11.18 4.26
C ALA A 25 -3.50 11.51 5.56
N THR A 26 -4.37 10.62 6.01
CA THR A 26 -5.30 10.86 7.13
C THR A 26 -4.83 10.24 8.45
N VAL A 27 -4.32 9.01 8.41
CA VAL A 27 -3.92 8.23 9.58
C VAL A 27 -2.41 8.25 9.75
N GLY A 28 -1.67 7.90 8.70
CA GLY A 28 -0.21 7.78 8.75
C GLY A 28 0.47 9.09 9.16
N ASN A 29 0.17 10.18 8.44
CA ASN A 29 0.75 11.50 8.71
C ASN A 29 0.39 12.00 10.11
N SER A 30 -0.86 11.80 10.55
CA SER A 30 -1.32 12.20 11.89
C SER A 30 -0.63 11.40 12.99
N PHE A 31 -0.45 10.10 12.77
CA PHE A 31 0.25 9.22 13.71
C PHE A 31 1.73 9.61 13.83
N THR A 32 2.43 9.83 12.72
CA THR A 32 3.82 10.31 12.71
C THR A 32 3.95 11.65 13.42
N ALA A 33 3.08 12.61 13.12
CA ALA A 33 3.07 13.91 13.81
C ALA A 33 2.87 13.77 15.33
N GLY A 34 2.04 12.81 15.76
CA GLY A 34 1.88 12.48 17.17
C GLY A 34 3.16 11.90 17.80
N LEU A 35 3.85 11.00 17.10
CA LEU A 35 5.12 10.41 17.55
C LEU A 35 6.22 11.47 17.70
N GLU A 36 6.31 12.40 16.73
CA GLU A 36 7.28 13.50 16.77
C GLU A 36 7.16 14.33 18.04
N THR A 37 5.96 14.48 18.62
CA THR A 37 5.78 15.22 19.89
C THR A 37 6.53 14.62 21.08
N PHE A 38 6.79 13.31 21.08
CA PHE A 38 7.54 12.64 22.15
C PHE A 38 9.06 12.75 21.99
N GLU A 39 9.54 13.13 20.80
CA GLU A 39 10.97 13.23 20.48
C GLU A 39 11.55 14.62 20.82
N HIS A 40 10.70 15.64 21.02
CA HIS A 40 11.09 17.05 21.21
C HIS A 40 11.55 17.40 22.66
N GLY A 41 12.28 16.51 23.31
CA GLY A 41 12.75 16.69 24.69
C GLY A 41 13.75 17.82 24.93
N HIS A 42 14.59 18.23 23.97
CA HIS A 42 15.68 19.19 24.23
C HIS A 42 16.17 20.03 23.01
N GLY A 43 15.33 20.31 22.01
CA GLY A 43 15.74 21.12 20.85
C GLY A 43 14.63 22.04 20.35
N HIS A 44 14.92 23.33 20.24
CA HIS A 44 13.98 24.35 19.77
C HIS A 44 13.43 24.02 18.37
N GLY A 45 12.10 24.05 18.26
CA GLY A 45 11.33 23.53 17.14
C GLY A 45 11.49 24.29 15.82
N GLY A 46 11.74 23.52 14.76
CA GLY A 46 11.37 23.90 13.40
C GLY A 46 10.00 23.32 13.11
N GLY A 47 9.00 24.18 12.92
CA GLY A 47 7.69 23.74 12.44
C GLY A 47 7.77 23.07 11.06
N PRO A 48 6.68 22.49 10.56
CA PRO A 48 6.65 21.79 9.28
C PRO A 48 7.22 22.65 8.14
N VAL A 49 8.26 22.16 7.46
CA VAL A 49 8.87 22.84 6.30
C VAL A 49 7.90 22.89 5.11
N VAL A 50 6.97 21.93 5.07
CA VAL A 50 5.99 21.73 4.01
C VAL A 50 4.59 21.78 4.62
N SER A 51 3.64 22.40 3.91
CA SER A 51 2.26 22.49 4.41
C SER A 51 1.61 21.10 4.53
N GLY A 52 0.68 20.95 5.47
CA GLY A 52 -0.09 19.71 5.63
C GLY A 52 -0.86 19.32 4.36
N LEU A 53 -1.37 20.30 3.61
CA LEU A 53 -2.04 20.06 2.33
C LEU A 53 -1.07 19.47 1.30
N THR A 54 0.12 20.06 1.15
CA THR A 54 1.14 19.55 0.22
C THR A 54 1.55 18.12 0.59
N THR A 55 1.69 17.84 1.88
CA THR A 55 1.99 16.49 2.39
C THR A 55 0.86 15.52 2.05
N ALA A 56 -0.40 15.89 2.27
CA ALA A 56 -1.55 15.06 1.93
C ALA A 56 -1.64 14.77 0.42
N VAL A 57 -1.44 15.79 -0.43
CA VAL A 57 -1.42 15.63 -1.89
C VAL A 57 -0.28 14.71 -2.31
N ALA A 58 0.91 14.86 -1.72
CA ALA A 58 2.04 13.98 -1.98
C ALA A 58 1.78 12.54 -1.54
N SER A 59 1.13 12.32 -0.40
CA SER A 59 0.73 10.98 0.06
C SER A 59 -0.25 10.31 -0.91
N ILE A 60 -1.29 11.03 -1.34
CA ILE A 60 -2.29 10.50 -2.28
C ILE A 60 -1.67 10.27 -3.66
N GLY A 61 -0.99 11.28 -4.20
CA GLY A 61 -0.35 11.20 -5.52
C GLY A 61 0.75 10.16 -5.58
N GLY A 62 1.60 10.09 -4.56
CA GLY A 62 2.63 9.07 -4.40
C GLY A 62 2.03 7.67 -4.25
N GLY A 63 0.96 7.53 -3.47
CA GLY A 63 0.21 6.28 -3.34
C GLY A 63 -0.35 5.80 -4.68
N VAL A 64 -0.97 6.68 -5.47
CA VAL A 64 -1.48 6.36 -6.81
C VAL A 64 -0.35 6.01 -7.78
N LEU A 65 0.76 6.76 -7.78
CA LEU A 65 1.93 6.49 -8.64
C LEU A 65 2.55 5.13 -8.34
N TRP A 66 2.81 4.85 -7.05
CA TRP A 66 3.33 3.56 -6.62
C TRP A 66 2.34 2.43 -6.86
N GLY A 67 1.06 2.69 -6.59
CA GLY A 67 -0.03 1.75 -6.84
C GLY A 67 -0.11 1.38 -8.32
N LEU A 68 -0.03 2.36 -9.23
CA LEU A 68 0.02 2.11 -10.67
C LEU A 68 1.24 1.27 -11.05
N LEU A 69 2.44 1.64 -10.57
CA LEU A 69 3.68 0.91 -10.86
C LEU A 69 3.59 -0.56 -10.43
N PHE A 70 3.19 -0.84 -9.19
CA PHE A 70 3.04 -2.21 -8.69
C PHE A 70 1.82 -2.93 -9.27
N GLY A 71 0.76 -2.19 -9.57
CA GLY A 71 -0.41 -2.64 -10.33
C GLY A 71 -0.01 -3.31 -11.63
N VAL A 72 0.80 -2.61 -12.42
CA VAL A 72 1.27 -3.10 -13.71
C VAL A 72 2.37 -4.16 -13.53
N ALA A 73 3.41 -3.85 -12.76
CA ALA A 73 4.61 -4.69 -12.68
C ALA A 73 4.40 -6.00 -11.90
N VAL A 74 3.58 -5.97 -10.85
CA VAL A 74 3.37 -7.12 -9.96
C VAL A 74 2.01 -7.74 -10.20
N PHE A 75 0.92 -7.00 -10.01
CA PHE A 75 -0.43 -7.60 -10.09
C PHE A 75 -0.78 -8.02 -11.51
N GLY A 76 -0.55 -7.18 -12.52
CA GLY A 76 -0.79 -7.51 -13.93
C GLY A 76 0.01 -8.73 -14.37
N MET A 77 1.30 -8.77 -14.03
CA MET A 77 2.18 -9.91 -14.31
C MET A 77 1.74 -11.17 -13.55
N ALA A 78 1.42 -11.06 -12.27
CA ALA A 78 0.94 -12.17 -11.45
C ALA A 78 -0.38 -12.74 -11.98
N TYR A 79 -1.33 -11.90 -12.39
CA TYR A 79 -2.57 -12.38 -13.00
C TYR A 79 -2.30 -13.10 -14.33
N PHE A 80 -1.39 -12.61 -15.16
CA PHE A 80 -1.03 -13.27 -16.42
C PHE A 80 -0.52 -14.70 -16.21
N PHE A 81 0.33 -14.93 -15.20
CA PHE A 81 0.89 -16.25 -14.91
C PHE A 81 0.00 -17.15 -14.03
N LEU A 82 -0.72 -16.58 -13.06
CA LEU A 82 -1.48 -17.33 -12.06
C LEU A 82 -2.92 -17.58 -12.47
N GLU A 83 -3.53 -16.74 -13.33
CA GLU A 83 -4.91 -16.97 -13.77
C GLU A 83 -5.08 -18.34 -14.45
N PRO A 84 -4.18 -18.84 -15.32
CA PRO A 84 -4.31 -20.18 -15.89
C PRO A 84 -4.28 -21.32 -14.85
N ALA A 85 -3.58 -21.14 -13.73
CA ALA A 85 -3.36 -22.18 -12.73
C ALA A 85 -4.52 -22.32 -11.73
N ILE A 86 -5.41 -21.32 -11.64
CA ILE A 86 -6.46 -21.29 -10.62
C ILE A 86 -7.79 -21.82 -11.18
N PRO A 87 -8.34 -22.92 -10.63
CA PRO A 87 -9.64 -23.44 -11.01
C PRO A 87 -10.78 -22.47 -10.65
N GLY A 88 -11.82 -22.41 -11.48
CA GLY A 88 -13.00 -21.56 -11.27
C GLY A 88 -13.10 -20.36 -12.21
N SER A 89 -14.25 -19.68 -12.20
CA SER A 89 -14.57 -18.58 -13.10
C SER A 89 -15.03 -17.31 -12.35
N GLY A 90 -14.93 -16.16 -13.02
CA GLY A 90 -15.57 -14.92 -12.57
C GLY A 90 -15.04 -14.36 -11.24
N ALA A 91 -15.96 -14.03 -10.33
CA ALA A 91 -15.68 -13.31 -9.09
C ALA A 91 -14.94 -14.14 -8.04
N THR A 92 -15.27 -15.43 -7.90
CA THR A 92 -14.67 -16.34 -6.92
C THR A 92 -13.15 -16.42 -7.07
N LYS A 93 -12.69 -16.51 -8.32
CA LYS A 93 -11.26 -16.54 -8.66
C LYS A 93 -10.54 -15.25 -8.26
N ARG A 94 -11.18 -14.10 -8.49
CA ARG A 94 -10.62 -12.78 -8.15
C ARG A 94 -10.57 -12.58 -6.64
N LEU A 95 -11.59 -13.01 -5.91
CA LEU A 95 -11.62 -12.95 -4.45
C LEU A 95 -10.57 -13.88 -3.82
N ALA A 96 -10.37 -15.08 -4.37
CA ALA A 96 -9.33 -16.00 -3.91
C ALA A 96 -7.93 -15.40 -4.08
N LEU A 97 -7.64 -14.81 -5.25
CA LEU A 97 -6.37 -14.11 -5.50
C LEU A 97 -6.20 -12.88 -4.61
N ALA A 98 -7.25 -12.08 -4.42
CA ALA A 98 -7.21 -10.93 -3.53
C ALA A 98 -6.94 -11.36 -2.07
N GLY A 99 -7.59 -12.43 -1.60
CA GLY A 99 -7.36 -12.99 -0.26
C GLY A 99 -5.95 -13.53 -0.11
N ALA A 100 -5.44 -14.29 -1.08
CA ALA A 100 -4.07 -14.81 -1.06
C ALA A 100 -3.04 -13.68 -1.06
N GLY A 101 -3.23 -12.65 -1.90
CA GLY A 101 -2.39 -11.46 -1.93
C GLY A 101 -2.42 -10.70 -0.61
N PHE A 102 -3.60 -10.46 -0.04
CA PHE A 102 -3.74 -9.80 1.26
C PHE A 102 -3.04 -10.58 2.38
N LEU A 103 -3.26 -11.90 2.47
CA LEU A 103 -2.59 -12.73 3.47
C LEU A 103 -1.07 -12.72 3.31
N THR A 104 -0.57 -12.71 2.06
CA THR A 104 0.87 -12.65 1.80
C THR A 104 1.46 -11.30 2.21
N VAL A 105 0.86 -10.19 1.81
CA VAL A 105 1.39 -8.85 2.08
C VAL A 105 1.20 -8.44 3.55
N SER A 106 0.06 -8.79 4.14
CA SER A 106 -0.28 -8.42 5.52
C SER A 106 0.26 -9.43 6.53
N GLY A 107 0.07 -10.73 6.31
CA GLY A 107 0.36 -11.77 7.30
C GLY A 107 1.82 -12.24 7.29
N ALA A 108 2.43 -12.42 6.12
CA ALA A 108 3.78 -12.99 6.03
C ALA A 108 4.87 -12.17 6.76
N PRO A 109 4.86 -10.81 6.75
CA PRO A 109 5.86 -10.04 7.48
C PRO A 109 5.90 -10.37 8.97
N TRP A 110 4.74 -10.54 9.62
CA TRP A 110 4.65 -10.84 11.04
C TRP A 110 5.06 -12.28 11.38
N LEU A 111 4.99 -13.21 10.42
CA LEU A 111 5.46 -14.58 10.59
C LEU A 111 6.99 -14.68 10.56
N VAL A 112 7.64 -13.81 9.77
CA VAL A 112 9.11 -13.76 9.65
C VAL A 112 9.73 -12.88 10.74
N LEU A 113 9.08 -11.75 11.04
CA LEU A 113 9.50 -10.79 12.05
C LEU A 113 8.38 -10.66 13.09
N PRO A 114 8.32 -11.58 14.07
CA PRO A 114 7.32 -11.49 15.12
C PRO A 114 7.49 -10.16 15.87
N PRO A 115 6.38 -9.42 16.11
CA PRO A 115 6.45 -8.11 16.73
C PRO A 115 7.13 -8.21 18.09
N GLN A 116 8.26 -7.54 18.23
CA GLN A 116 8.97 -7.45 19.49
C GLN A 116 8.38 -6.32 20.33
N PRO A 117 8.14 -6.53 21.63
CA PRO A 117 7.78 -5.44 22.52
C PRO A 117 8.92 -4.40 22.58
N PRO A 118 8.63 -3.12 22.85
CA PRO A 118 9.67 -2.11 22.96
C PRO A 118 10.71 -2.48 24.03
N GLY A 119 12.00 -2.51 23.66
CA GLY A 119 13.12 -2.69 24.59
C GLY A 119 13.76 -4.09 24.67
N VAL A 120 13.46 -5.00 23.76
CA VAL A 120 14.20 -6.28 23.57
C VAL A 120 15.10 -6.26 22.35
#